data_AF-A0A9Q0IM35-F1
#
_entry.id   AF-A0A9Q0IM35-F1
#
_cell.length_a   1.000
_cell.length_b   1.000
_cell.length_c   1.000
_cell.angle_alpha   90.00
_cell.angle_beta   90.00
_cell.angle_gamma   90.00
#
_symmetry.space_group_name_H-M   'P 1'
#
loop_
_entity.id
_entity.type
_entity.pdbx_description
1 polymer ?
#
loop_
_entity_poly.entity_id
_entity_poly.type
_entity_poly.pdbx_seq_one_letter_code
_entity_poly.pdbx_strand_id
1 'polypeptide(L)'
;MTAWNGPVRLKVILIGNSGVGKSSLTNRYVNRTFPMFHRATIGTDFVTKDVNVDGVAVILEMWDTAGTERFQSLGSAIYRWSHCCVLVFDVTSSASFSALGAWREEFLSQGDPPDPQDFPFVVVGNKADMEPRQVTHEEASQWCEQIGALYHEGSAKEDLQVDRPFLEAARAALQQYKKHTLENTGHFQLACEQPRETGAHCQC
;
A
#
# COMPACT_ATOMS: atom_id res chain seq x y z
N MET A 1 18.69 17.93 -22.10
CA MET A 1 18.46 16.81 -21.15
C MET A 1 16.96 16.60 -21.07
N THR A 2 16.42 15.61 -21.76
CA THR A 2 15.00 15.25 -21.66
C THR A 2 14.77 14.63 -20.29
N ALA A 3 13.92 15.26 -19.47
CA ALA A 3 13.48 14.68 -18.20
C ALA A 3 12.96 13.27 -18.45
N TRP A 4 13.33 12.32 -17.59
CA TRP A 4 12.91 10.93 -17.70
C TRP A 4 11.38 10.89 -17.53
N ASN A 5 10.64 10.61 -18.61
CA ASN A 5 9.17 10.65 -18.65
C ASN A 5 8.55 9.28 -18.37
N GLY A 6 9.21 8.48 -17.52
CA GLY A 6 8.79 7.14 -17.16
C GLY A 6 7.65 7.15 -16.12
N PRO A 7 6.90 6.05 -15.99
CA PRO A 7 5.84 5.96 -15.01
C PRO A 7 6.40 6.00 -13.57
N VAL A 8 5.65 6.62 -12.66
CA VAL A 8 5.98 6.68 -11.23
C VAL A 8 5.70 5.32 -10.59
N ARG A 9 6.67 4.76 -9.86
CA ARG A 9 6.48 3.48 -9.14
C ARG A 9 6.02 3.77 -7.72
N LEU A 10 4.88 3.21 -7.33
CA LEU A 10 4.31 3.40 -6.00
C LEU A 10 4.06 2.05 -5.34
N LYS A 11 4.82 1.80 -4.28
CA LYS A 11 4.64 0.67 -3.37
C LYS A 11 3.44 0.87 -2.45
N VAL A 12 2.49 -0.05 -2.50
CA VAL A 12 1.35 -0.15 -1.59
C VAL A 12 1.39 -1.51 -0.91
N ILE A 13 1.36 -1.52 0.42
CA ILE A 13 1.34 -2.76 1.20
C ILE A 13 -0.07 -3.05 1.71
N LEU A 14 -0.47 -4.31 1.71
CA LEU A 14 -1.72 -4.76 2.30
C LEU A 14 -1.43 -5.54 3.58
N ILE A 15 -1.97 -5.11 4.72
CA ILE A 15 -1.83 -5.80 6.01
C ILE A 15 -3.19 -5.93 6.71
N GLY A 16 -3.28 -6.86 7.66
CA GLY A 16 -4.53 -7.27 8.29
C GLY A 16 -4.49 -8.75 8.66
N ASN A 17 -5.40 -9.21 9.51
CA ASN A 17 -5.39 -10.60 9.99
C ASN A 17 -5.41 -11.63 8.84
N SER A 18 -4.94 -12.84 9.12
CA SER A 18 -5.09 -13.94 8.15
C SER A 18 -6.57 -14.21 7.84
N GLY A 19 -6.87 -14.54 6.59
CA GLY A 19 -8.24 -14.88 6.16
C GLY A 19 -9.20 -13.71 5.91
N VAL A 20 -8.79 -12.46 6.12
CA VAL A 20 -9.61 -11.27 5.82
C VAL A 20 -9.79 -11.03 4.31
N GLY A 21 -8.92 -11.61 3.47
CA GLY A 21 -9.03 -11.59 2.01
C GLY A 21 -8.16 -10.57 1.28
N LYS A 22 -6.98 -10.22 1.83
CA LYS A 22 -5.96 -9.36 1.18
C LYS A 22 -5.57 -9.88 -0.21
N SER A 23 -5.14 -11.13 -0.28
CA SER A 23 -4.78 -11.81 -1.53
C SER A 23 -5.94 -11.88 -2.51
N SER A 24 -7.16 -12.14 -2.02
CA SER A 24 -8.36 -12.15 -2.85
C SER A 24 -8.68 -10.78 -3.43
N LEU A 25 -8.55 -9.70 -2.66
CA LEU A 25 -8.74 -8.33 -3.13
C LEU A 25 -7.70 -7.97 -4.19
N THR A 26 -6.41 -8.25 -3.91
CA THR A 26 -5.31 -8.02 -4.85
C THR A 26 -5.52 -8.77 -6.16
N ASN A 27 -5.82 -10.07 -6.08
CA ASN A 27 -6.05 -10.90 -7.26
C ASN A 27 -7.31 -10.48 -8.02
N ARG A 28 -8.38 -10.08 -7.31
CA ARG A 28 -9.59 -9.56 -7.95
C ARG A 28 -9.30 -8.26 -8.69
N TYR A 29 -8.57 -7.34 -8.07
CA TYR A 29 -8.21 -6.08 -8.68
C TYR A 29 -7.32 -6.26 -9.91
N VAL A 30 -6.28 -7.11 -9.83
CA VAL A 30 -5.32 -7.28 -10.92
C VAL A 30 -5.84 -8.22 -12.01
N ASN A 31 -6.21 -9.44 -11.63
CA ASN A 31 -6.49 -10.52 -12.56
C ASN A 31 -7.98 -10.66 -12.88
N ARG A 32 -8.86 -9.88 -12.22
CA ARG A 32 -10.33 -10.01 -12.35
C ARG A 32 -10.85 -11.42 -12.05
N THR A 33 -10.14 -12.16 -11.21
CA THR A 33 -10.50 -13.53 -10.81
C THR A 33 -10.64 -13.69 -9.31
N PHE A 34 -11.45 -14.66 -8.90
CA PHE A 34 -11.58 -15.11 -7.51
C PHE A 34 -11.53 -16.64 -7.48
N PRO A 35 -10.38 -17.25 -7.14
CA PRO A 35 -10.25 -18.69 -7.07
C PRO A 35 -11.13 -19.26 -5.93
N MET A 36 -11.93 -20.30 -6.21
CA MET A 36 -12.75 -20.95 -5.17
C MET A 36 -11.89 -21.60 -4.07
N PHE A 37 -10.68 -22.05 -4.43
CA PHE A 37 -9.72 -22.62 -3.48
C PHE A 37 -8.62 -21.60 -3.20
N HIS A 38 -8.68 -20.99 -2.02
CA HIS A 38 -7.64 -20.08 -1.54
C HIS A 38 -6.56 -20.87 -0.80
N ARG A 39 -5.30 -20.78 -1.25
CA ARG A 39 -4.15 -21.23 -0.48
C ARG A 39 -3.68 -20.11 0.43
N ALA A 40 -3.38 -20.42 1.69
CA ALA A 40 -2.79 -19.43 2.58
C ALA A 40 -1.49 -18.88 1.96
N THR A 41 -1.36 -17.54 1.93
CA THR A 41 -0.14 -16.88 1.49
C THR A 41 0.98 -17.26 2.44
N ILE A 42 2.15 -17.58 1.89
CA ILE A 42 3.34 -17.90 2.67
C ILE A 42 4.28 -16.71 2.55
N GLY A 43 4.43 -15.94 3.63
CA GLY A 43 5.25 -14.73 3.63
C GLY A 43 4.57 -13.57 2.89
N THR A 44 5.13 -13.16 1.75
CA THR A 44 4.70 -11.98 1.00
C THR A 44 4.75 -12.25 -0.49
N ASP A 45 3.71 -11.82 -1.19
CA ASP A 45 3.61 -11.88 -2.65
C ASP A 45 3.56 -10.46 -3.22
N PHE A 46 4.00 -10.31 -4.46
CA PHE A 46 4.16 -9.03 -5.13
C PHE A 46 3.53 -9.07 -6.52
N VAL A 47 2.69 -8.07 -6.81
CA VAL A 47 2.09 -7.91 -8.13
C VAL A 47 2.02 -6.45 -8.53
N THR A 48 2.21 -6.18 -9.82
CA THR A 48 2.15 -4.83 -10.39
C THR A 48 0.90 -4.62 -11.23
N LYS A 49 0.37 -3.41 -11.20
CA LYS A 49 -0.66 -2.97 -12.15
C LYS A 49 -0.40 -1.54 -12.61
N ASP A 50 -0.44 -1.34 -13.92
CA ASP A 50 -0.36 0.00 -14.52
C ASP A 50 -1.71 0.70 -14.32
N VAL A 51 -1.66 1.90 -13.74
CA VAL A 51 -2.82 2.74 -13.48
C VAL A 51 -2.54 4.18 -13.89
N ASN A 52 -3.59 4.89 -14.31
CA ASN A 52 -3.51 6.32 -14.56
C ASN A 52 -4.20 7.04 -13.40
N VAL A 53 -3.43 7.85 -12.67
CA VAL A 53 -3.92 8.63 -11.52
C VAL A 53 -3.79 10.11 -11.87
N ASP A 54 -4.93 10.75 -12.11
CA ASP A 54 -5.03 12.19 -12.38
C ASP A 54 -4.08 12.65 -13.51
N GLY A 55 -3.97 11.83 -14.58
CA GLY A 55 -3.12 12.11 -15.75
C GLY A 55 -1.67 11.62 -15.63
N VAL A 56 -1.28 11.04 -14.48
CA VAL A 56 0.06 10.49 -14.24
C VAL A 56 0.04 8.98 -14.42
N ALA A 57 0.94 8.47 -15.27
CA ALA A 57 1.17 7.03 -15.39
C ALA A 57 1.89 6.51 -14.14
N VAL A 58 1.27 5.54 -13.47
CA VAL A 58 1.76 4.93 -12.23
C VAL A 58 1.86 3.41 -12.42
N ILE A 59 2.99 2.83 -12.02
CA ILE A 59 3.11 1.40 -11.78
C ILE A 59 2.82 1.17 -10.29
N LEU A 60 1.64 0.62 -10.00
CA LEU A 60 1.23 0.31 -8.63
C LEU A 60 1.80 -1.05 -8.23
N GLU A 61 2.71 -1.03 -7.27
CA GLU A 61 3.41 -2.18 -6.73
C GLU A 61 2.69 -2.66 -5.46
N MET A 62 1.86 -3.69 -5.57
CA MET A 62 1.05 -4.21 -4.46
C MET A 62 1.77 -5.35 -3.77
N TRP A 63 2.05 -5.16 -2.48
CA TRP A 63 2.71 -6.12 -1.61
C TRP A 63 1.66 -6.77 -0.71
N ASP A 64 1.22 -7.96 -1.11
CA ASP A 64 0.25 -8.77 -0.39
C ASP A 64 0.93 -9.63 0.68
N THR A 65 0.36 -9.68 1.88
CA THR A 65 0.93 -10.43 3.01
C THR A 65 -0.01 -11.55 3.48
N ALA A 66 0.50 -12.55 4.20
CA ALA A 66 -0.31 -13.62 4.78
C ALA A 66 -1.22 -13.16 5.93
N GLY A 67 -0.86 -12.10 6.66
CA GLY A 67 -1.54 -11.64 7.87
C GLY A 67 -1.05 -12.31 9.16
N THR A 68 0.09 -13.00 9.10
CA THR A 68 0.80 -13.55 10.28
C THR A 68 2.18 -12.92 10.47
N GLU A 69 2.50 -11.89 9.68
CA GLU A 69 3.84 -11.27 9.60
C GLU A 69 4.26 -10.61 10.92
N ARG A 70 3.27 -10.25 11.76
CA ARG A 70 3.41 -9.82 13.17
C ARG A 70 4.49 -10.54 13.96
N PHE A 71 4.75 -11.81 13.62
CA PHE A 71 5.61 -12.70 14.39
C PHE A 71 6.90 -13.11 13.64
N GLN A 72 7.21 -12.52 12.48
CA GLN A 72 8.36 -12.90 11.67
C GLN A 72 9.37 -11.76 11.52
N SER A 73 10.66 -12.09 11.68
CA SER A 73 11.82 -11.19 11.57
C SER A 73 11.96 -10.47 10.21
N LEU A 74 11.18 -10.91 9.21
CA LEU A 74 11.16 -10.38 7.84
C LEU A 74 10.26 -9.14 7.67
N GLY A 75 9.39 -8.83 8.64
CA GLY A 75 8.36 -7.78 8.51
C GLY A 75 8.91 -6.36 8.25
N SER A 76 10.06 -5.99 8.84
CA SER A 76 10.59 -4.62 8.74
C SER A 76 11.06 -4.24 7.33
N ALA A 77 11.62 -5.19 6.57
CA ALA A 77 12.08 -4.93 5.21
C ALA A 77 10.91 -4.74 4.23
N ILE A 78 9.79 -5.42 4.48
CA ILE A 78 8.60 -5.34 3.64
C ILE A 78 7.85 -4.03 3.87
N TYR A 79 7.84 -3.49 5.09
CA TYR A 79 7.12 -2.24 5.39
C TYR A 79 7.83 -0.99 4.88
N ARG A 80 9.17 -0.98 4.93
CA ARG A 80 9.97 0.17 4.47
C ARG A 80 9.68 0.55 3.03
N TRP A 81 9.78 1.85 2.76
CA TRP A 81 9.56 2.45 1.44
C TRP A 81 8.15 2.25 0.87
N SER A 82 7.19 1.84 1.71
CA SER A 82 5.78 1.86 1.31
C SER A 82 5.33 3.30 1.19
N HIS A 83 4.60 3.62 0.12
CA HIS A 83 4.05 4.95 -0.13
C HIS A 83 2.62 5.07 0.39
N CYS A 84 1.94 3.95 0.62
CA CYS A 84 0.63 3.85 1.28
C CYS A 84 0.48 2.46 1.91
N CYS A 85 -0.34 2.36 2.95
CA CYS A 85 -0.69 1.11 3.61
C CYS A 85 -2.21 0.89 3.57
N VAL A 86 -2.61 -0.28 3.09
CA VAL A 86 -4.00 -0.72 3.03
C VAL A 86 -4.26 -1.70 4.19
N LEU A 87 -5.10 -1.28 5.13
CA LEU A 87 -5.53 -2.05 6.28
C LEU A 87 -6.81 -2.80 5.94
N VAL A 88 -6.77 -4.14 5.92
CA VAL A 88 -7.92 -4.97 5.51
C VAL A 88 -8.49 -5.72 6.71
N PHE A 89 -9.81 -5.67 6.86
CA PHE A 89 -10.56 -6.49 7.80
C PHE A 89 -11.76 -7.17 7.13
N ASP A 90 -12.38 -8.11 7.85
CA ASP A 90 -13.59 -8.81 7.43
C ASP A 90 -14.79 -8.23 8.19
N VAL A 91 -15.80 -7.73 7.48
CA VAL A 91 -16.98 -7.09 8.10
C VAL A 91 -17.79 -8.04 8.99
N THR A 92 -17.60 -9.36 8.83
CA THR A 92 -18.20 -10.42 9.65
C THR A 92 -17.31 -10.84 10.82
N SER A 93 -16.19 -10.15 11.07
CA SER A 93 -15.27 -10.45 12.16
C SER A 93 -14.84 -9.18 12.90
N SER A 94 -15.53 -8.86 14.01
CA SER A 94 -15.16 -7.73 14.88
C SER A 94 -13.71 -7.84 15.39
N ALA A 95 -13.24 -9.06 15.69
CA ALA A 95 -11.85 -9.30 16.07
C ALA A 95 -10.83 -8.88 15.00
N SER A 96 -11.15 -9.01 13.72
CA SER A 96 -10.28 -8.55 12.63
C SER A 96 -10.21 -7.03 12.54
N PHE A 97 -11.31 -6.34 12.83
CA PHE A 97 -11.38 -4.88 12.87
C PHE A 97 -10.66 -4.31 14.10
N SER A 98 -10.90 -4.84 15.30
CA SER A 98 -10.21 -4.41 16.52
C SER A 98 -8.68 -4.60 16.44
N ALA A 99 -8.22 -5.54 15.61
CA ALA A 99 -6.79 -5.77 15.40
C ALA A 99 -6.11 -4.70 14.52
N LEU A 100 -6.86 -3.87 13.79
CA LEU A 100 -6.28 -2.90 12.83
C LEU A 100 -5.42 -1.83 13.51
N GLY A 101 -5.76 -1.39 14.72
CA GLY A 101 -4.94 -0.45 15.48
C GLY A 101 -3.51 -0.97 15.69
N ALA A 102 -3.39 -2.22 16.14
CA ALA A 102 -2.08 -2.86 16.30
C ALA A 102 -1.35 -3.06 14.97
N TRP A 103 -2.05 -3.35 13.86
CA TRP A 103 -1.43 -3.44 12.54
C TRP A 103 -0.85 -2.08 12.09
N ARG A 104 -1.58 -1.00 12.33
CA ARG A 104 -1.14 0.37 12.04
C ARG A 104 0.09 0.74 12.87
N GLU A 105 0.05 0.53 14.18
CA GLU A 105 1.16 0.82 15.08
C GLU A 105 2.43 0.06 14.71
N GLU A 106 2.29 -1.23 14.39
CA GLU A 106 3.40 -2.06 13.94
C GLU A 106 3.98 -1.55 12.61
N PHE A 107 3.12 -1.21 11.64
CA PHE A 107 3.56 -0.64 10.37
C PHE A 107 4.36 0.65 10.59
N LEU A 108 3.86 1.57 11.42
CA LEU A 108 4.55 2.82 11.72
C LEU A 108 5.88 2.58 12.44
N SER A 109 5.92 1.64 13.38
CA SER A 109 7.13 1.32 14.14
C SER A 109 8.22 0.64 13.31
N GLN A 110 7.86 -0.23 12.37
CA GLN A 110 8.81 -1.04 11.61
C GLN A 110 9.13 -0.46 10.23
N GLY A 111 8.14 0.19 9.61
CA GLY A 111 8.27 0.84 8.32
C GLY A 111 9.00 2.18 8.38
N ASP A 112 8.95 2.86 9.53
CA ASP A 112 9.60 4.14 9.82
C ASP A 112 9.40 5.15 8.66
N PRO A 113 8.13 5.46 8.28
CA PRO A 113 7.88 6.38 7.19
C PRO A 113 8.37 7.80 7.55
N PRO A 114 8.83 8.61 6.57
CA PRO A 114 9.38 9.94 6.84
C PRO A 114 8.41 10.90 7.55
N ASP A 115 7.11 10.75 7.33
CA ASP A 115 6.06 11.52 7.99
C ASP A 115 4.99 10.55 8.54
N PRO A 116 5.18 9.98 9.75
CA PRO A 116 4.28 8.99 10.33
C PRO A 116 2.88 9.54 10.64
N GLN A 117 2.76 10.84 10.89
CA GLN A 117 1.49 11.48 11.25
C GLN A 117 0.61 11.73 10.02
N ASP A 118 1.23 12.00 8.87
CA ASP A 118 0.57 12.23 7.58
C ASP A 118 0.70 11.04 6.62
N PHE A 119 1.12 9.87 7.12
CA PHE A 119 1.29 8.69 6.27
C PHE A 119 -0.08 8.20 5.75
N PRO A 120 -0.25 7.97 4.45
CA PRO A 120 -1.56 7.63 3.90
C PRO A 120 -1.96 6.19 4.22
N PHE A 121 -3.08 6.05 4.94
CA PHE A 121 -3.74 4.77 5.19
C PHE A 121 -5.08 4.69 4.46
N VAL A 122 -5.38 3.53 3.91
CA VAL A 122 -6.70 3.18 3.38
C VAL A 122 -7.20 1.94 4.12
N VAL A 123 -8.41 1.98 4.67
CA VAL A 123 -9.04 0.87 5.37
C VAL A 123 -10.09 0.24 4.47
N VAL A 124 -10.05 -1.09 4.37
CA VAL A 124 -10.97 -1.88 3.55
C VAL A 124 -11.74 -2.88 4.41
N GLY A 125 -13.05 -2.65 4.54
CA GLY A 125 -14.00 -3.64 5.05
C GLY A 125 -14.36 -4.64 3.96
N ASN A 126 -13.66 -5.77 3.91
CA ASN A 126 -13.88 -6.80 2.90
C ASN A 126 -15.03 -7.75 3.30
N LYS A 127 -15.49 -8.54 2.33
CA LYS A 127 -16.60 -9.51 2.45
C LYS A 127 -17.94 -8.84 2.75
N ALA A 128 -18.17 -7.66 2.18
CA ALA A 128 -19.44 -6.93 2.29
C ALA A 128 -20.65 -7.70 1.70
N ASP A 129 -20.42 -8.81 1.00
CA ASP A 129 -21.45 -9.74 0.54
C ASP A 129 -21.93 -10.74 1.61
N MET A 130 -21.27 -10.78 2.78
CA MET A 130 -21.53 -11.78 3.82
C MET A 130 -22.28 -11.22 5.02
N GLU A 131 -23.17 -12.04 5.58
CA GLU A 131 -23.96 -11.78 6.78
C GLU A 131 -23.86 -12.97 7.77
N PRO A 132 -24.04 -12.77 9.09
CA PRO A 132 -24.31 -11.50 9.74
C PRO A 132 -23.06 -10.63 9.87
N ARG A 133 -23.20 -9.35 9.55
CA ARG A 133 -22.22 -8.30 9.84
C ARG A 133 -21.96 -8.18 11.35
N GLN A 134 -20.68 -8.01 11.71
CA GLN A 134 -20.24 -7.75 13.09
C GLN A 134 -19.68 -6.34 13.29
N VAL A 135 -19.35 -5.61 12.21
CA VAL A 135 -18.81 -4.24 12.25
C VAL A 135 -19.65 -3.38 11.31
N THR A 136 -20.24 -2.31 11.82
CA THR A 136 -21.07 -1.42 10.99
C THR A 136 -20.24 -0.46 10.16
N HIS A 137 -20.86 0.12 9.14
CA HIS A 137 -20.19 1.07 8.26
C HIS A 137 -19.86 2.33 9.06
N GLU A 138 -20.80 2.74 9.91
CA GLU A 138 -20.67 3.88 10.81
C GLU A 138 -19.53 3.68 11.81
N GLU A 139 -19.43 2.50 12.44
CA GLU A 139 -18.36 2.16 13.38
C GLU A 139 -16.99 2.24 12.70
N ALA A 140 -16.84 1.60 11.54
CA ALA A 140 -15.59 1.60 10.80
C ALA A 140 -15.23 3.00 10.27
N SER A 141 -16.19 3.75 9.73
CA SER A 141 -16.00 5.12 9.24
C SER A 141 -15.53 6.06 10.35
N GLN A 142 -16.17 6.00 11.53
CA GLN A 142 -15.79 6.83 12.68
C GLN A 142 -14.36 6.55 13.14
N TRP A 143 -13.96 5.28 13.19
CA TRP A 143 -12.58 4.93 13.54
C TRP A 143 -11.58 5.43 12.49
N CYS A 144 -11.90 5.30 11.20
CA CYS A 144 -11.05 5.77 10.11
C CYS A 144 -10.86 7.29 10.15
N GLU A 145 -11.91 8.05 10.42
CA GLU A 145 -11.85 9.51 10.62
C GLU A 145 -10.90 9.89 11.77
N GLN A 146 -10.94 9.17 12.89
CA GLN A 146 -10.06 9.42 14.04
C GLN A 146 -8.58 9.20 13.73
N ILE A 147 -8.26 8.25 12.85
CA ILE A 147 -6.86 7.93 12.49
C ILE A 147 -6.40 8.61 11.19
N GLY A 148 -7.27 9.41 10.56
CA GLY A 148 -6.97 10.08 9.28
C GLY A 148 -6.89 9.13 8.07
N ALA A 149 -7.62 8.02 8.09
CA ALA A 149 -7.63 7.04 7.01
C ALA A 149 -8.88 7.15 6.12
N LEU A 150 -8.74 6.80 4.84
CA LEU A 150 -9.88 6.65 3.94
C LEU A 150 -10.56 5.29 4.20
N TYR A 151 -11.90 5.25 4.20
CA TYR A 151 -12.66 4.01 4.41
C TYR A 151 -13.44 3.59 3.16
N HIS A 152 -13.35 2.31 2.82
CA HIS A 152 -14.14 1.68 1.77
C HIS A 152 -14.58 0.28 2.17
N GLU A 153 -15.74 -0.14 1.68
CA GLU A 153 -16.21 -1.51 1.78
C GLU A 153 -16.20 -2.18 0.41
N GLY A 154 -15.98 -3.49 0.38
CA GLY A 154 -16.00 -4.23 -0.86
C GLY A 154 -16.12 -5.75 -0.67
N SER A 155 -16.26 -6.43 -1.80
CA SER A 155 -16.21 -7.89 -1.86
C SER A 155 -15.30 -8.32 -2.99
N ALA A 156 -14.20 -8.99 -2.63
CA ALA A 156 -13.38 -9.68 -3.62
C ALA A 156 -14.15 -10.81 -4.35
N LYS A 157 -15.13 -11.43 -3.67
CA LYS A 157 -15.90 -12.54 -4.22
C LYS A 157 -16.88 -12.06 -5.29
N GLU A 158 -17.71 -11.08 -4.95
CA GLU A 158 -18.76 -10.52 -5.81
C GLU A 158 -18.28 -9.35 -6.69
N ASP A 159 -16.99 -9.01 -6.64
CA ASP A 159 -16.38 -7.87 -7.35
C ASP A 159 -17.06 -6.52 -7.02
N LEU A 160 -17.44 -6.34 -5.76
CA LEU A 160 -18.11 -5.13 -5.29
C LEU A 160 -17.07 -4.10 -4.85
N GLN A 161 -17.04 -2.96 -5.52
CA GLN A 161 -16.22 -1.78 -5.19
C GLN A 161 -14.72 -2.06 -4.99
N VAL A 162 -14.17 -3.12 -5.62
CA VAL A 162 -12.78 -3.53 -5.40
C VAL A 162 -11.77 -2.52 -5.95
N ASP A 163 -12.05 -1.87 -7.08
CA ASP A 163 -11.13 -0.90 -7.68
C ASP A 163 -10.90 0.35 -6.83
N ARG A 164 -11.94 0.81 -6.12
CA ARG A 164 -11.94 2.11 -5.45
C ARG A 164 -10.86 2.25 -4.37
N PRO A 165 -10.69 1.30 -3.42
CA PRO A 165 -9.61 1.35 -2.45
C PRO A 165 -8.21 1.45 -3.06
N PHE A 166 -7.94 0.69 -4.14
CA PHE A 166 -6.60 0.69 -4.76
C PHE A 166 -6.33 1.97 -5.55
N LEU A 167 -7.33 2.55 -6.18
CA LEU A 167 -7.20 3.84 -6.87
C LEU A 167 -6.98 4.99 -5.87
N GLU A 168 -7.70 5.00 -4.75
CA GLU A 168 -7.48 5.99 -3.69
C GLU A 168 -6.12 5.81 -3.01
N ALA A 169 -5.69 4.56 -2.77
CA ALA A 169 -4.34 4.27 -2.28
C ALA A 169 -3.26 4.78 -3.25
N ALA A 170 -3.44 4.57 -4.56
CA ALA A 170 -2.52 5.07 -5.58
C ALA A 170 -2.48 6.61 -5.62
N ARG A 171 -3.64 7.27 -5.49
CA ARG A 171 -3.73 8.74 -5.42
C ARG A 171 -3.05 9.30 -4.18
N ALA A 172 -3.33 8.75 -3.00
CA ALA A 172 -2.73 9.18 -1.75
C ALA A 172 -1.21 8.94 -1.74
N ALA A 173 -0.77 7.77 -2.22
CA ALA A 173 0.65 7.46 -2.41
C ALA A 173 1.35 8.45 -3.37
N LEU A 174 0.69 8.83 -4.47
CA LEU A 174 1.26 9.76 -5.45
C LEU A 174 1.39 11.18 -4.87
N GLN A 175 0.40 11.63 -4.09
CA GLN A 175 0.45 12.93 -3.40
C GLN A 175 1.62 12.96 -2.41
N GLN A 176 1.76 11.91 -1.59
CA GLN A 176 2.85 11.78 -0.64
C GLN A 176 4.21 11.72 -1.34
N TYR A 177 4.33 10.94 -2.42
CA TYR A 177 5.55 10.86 -3.23
C TYR A 177 5.96 12.24 -3.79
N LYS A 178 4.99 13.02 -4.29
CA LYS A 178 5.24 14.38 -4.81
C LYS A 178 5.69 15.34 -3.71
N LYS A 179 5.06 15.31 -2.52
CA LYS A 179 5.45 16.12 -1.35
C LYS A 179 6.93 15.89 -1.01
N HIS A 180 7.32 14.64 -0.79
CA HIS A 180 8.72 14.27 -0.46
C HIS A 180 9.70 14.54 -1.60
N THR A 181 9.29 14.37 -2.86
CA THR A 181 10.18 14.66 -4.00
C THR A 181 10.43 16.16 -4.13
N LEU A 182 9.38 16.99 -4.04
CA LEU A 182 9.46 18.44 -4.20
C LEU A 182 10.19 19.13 -3.04
N GLU A 183 9.97 18.68 -1.82
CA GLU A 183 10.69 19.17 -0.63
C GLU A 183 12.19 18.88 -0.74
N ASN A 184 12.56 17.71 -1.27
CA ASN A 184 13.97 17.34 -1.49
C ASN A 184 14.62 18.11 -2.65
N THR A 185 13.88 18.48 -3.71
CA THR A 185 14.42 19.34 -4.78
C THR A 185 14.58 20.80 -4.35
N GLY A 186 13.86 21.27 -3.33
CA GLY A 186 14.04 22.61 -2.74
C GLY A 186 15.38 22.80 -2.01
N HIS A 187 16.02 21.70 -1.59
CA HIS A 187 17.31 21.72 -0.88
C HIS A 187 18.51 21.32 -1.74
N PHE A 188 18.31 20.89 -2.99
CA PHE A 188 19.36 20.48 -3.93
C PHE A 188 19.74 21.59 -4.92
N GLN A 189 20.10 22.76 -4.41
CA GLN A 189 21.11 23.59 -5.06
C GLN A 189 22.38 23.43 -4.25
N LEU A 190 23.24 22.49 -4.65
CA LEU A 190 24.71 22.58 -4.61
C LEU A 190 25.34 21.29 -5.19
N ALA A 191 26.09 21.51 -6.27
CA ALA A 191 27.18 20.70 -6.82
C ALA A 191 26.92 19.22 -7.17
N CYS A 192 26.41 18.99 -8.37
CA CYS A 192 26.92 17.88 -9.20
C CYS A 192 27.95 18.46 -10.18
N GLU A 193 29.15 18.80 -9.68
CA GLU A 193 30.30 18.92 -10.56
C GLU A 193 30.78 17.50 -10.87
N GLN A 194 30.63 17.11 -12.14
CA GLN A 194 31.19 15.87 -12.66
C GLN A 194 32.71 15.91 -12.49
N PRO A 195 33.37 14.84 -12.00
CA PRO A 195 34.81 14.74 -12.09
C PRO A 195 35.19 14.75 -13.58
N ARG A 196 35.93 15.77 -14.00
CA ARG A 196 36.58 15.77 -15.32
C ARG A 196 37.52 14.58 -15.37
N GLU A 197 37.28 13.67 -16.31
CA GLU A 197 38.22 12.60 -16.65
C GLU A 197 39.57 13.22 -17.01
N THR A 198 40.56 13.10 -16.13
CA THR A 198 41.95 13.34 -16.49
C THR A 198 42.44 12.10 -17.21
N GLY A 199 42.53 12.21 -18.54
CA GLY A 199 43.22 11.24 -19.37
C GLY A 199 44.67 11.09 -18.92
N ALA A 200 45.00 9.92 -18.38
CA ALA A 200 46.38 9.53 -18.10
C ALA A 200 46.76 8.38 -19.02
N HIS A 201 47.56 8.76 -20.02
CA HIS A 201 48.43 7.94 -20.84
C HIS A 201 49.13 6.86 -19.99
N CYS A 202 49.06 5.60 -20.41
CA CYS A 202 49.95 4.56 -19.89
C CYS A 202 50.78 4.03 -21.07
N GLN A 203 52.04 4.44 -21.11
CA GLN A 203 53.11 3.79 -21.86
C GLN A 203 54.00 3.06 -20.86
N CYS A 204 54.01 1.74 -20.91
CA CYS A 204 55.18 0.88 -20.82
C CYS A 204 54.80 -0.56 -21.16
#